data_AF-A0A538GVE1-F1
#
_entry.id   AF-A0A538GVE1-F1
#
_cell.length_a   1.000
_cell.length_b   1.000
_cell.length_c   1.000
_cell.angle_alpha   90.00
_cell.angle_beta   90.00
_cell.angle_gamma   90.00
#
_symmetry.space_group_name_H-M   'P 1'
#
loop_
_entity.id
_entity.type
_entity.pdbx_description
1 polymer ?
#
loop_
_entity_poly.entity_id
_entity_poly.type
_entity_poly.pdbx_seq_one_letter_code
_entity_poly.pdbx_strand_id
1 'polypeptide(L)'
;MDRLTAPRALTVVAAGLLLAAGCRDHAKPTGRVFVGHVRVAGVGRFRSPPLRACLRRFGELRVTRRTRVVEREGLLGASLTIADPRSPLLYGCDFTPGRRTLCGGAVGEWHAGRLNDPRLDILCTDRARRPLAVAWVVPVPRARAIVVRERRVTEVYPVAGGLPVRIWTRDGVRYERSSAVFDVTQRAADGRTLAHERLHAAVAG
;
A
#
# COMPACT_ATOMS: atom_id res chain seq x y z
N MET A 1 -25.29 28.68 62.20
CA MET A 1 -25.29 27.34 62.85
C MET A 1 -24.96 26.33 61.77
N ASP A 2 -23.78 26.35 61.18
CA ASP A 2 -22.52 25.81 61.71
C ASP A 2 -22.66 24.40 62.30
N ARG A 3 -22.29 23.39 61.50
CA ARG A 3 -21.34 22.36 61.91
C ARG A 3 -20.65 21.73 60.70
N LEU A 4 -19.36 22.05 60.64
CA LEU A 4 -18.26 21.47 59.89
C LEU A 4 -18.28 19.93 59.84
N THR A 5 -17.99 19.36 58.67
CA THR A 5 -17.12 18.17 58.57
C THR A 5 -16.30 18.25 57.28
N ALA A 6 -14.99 18.16 57.48
CA ALA A 6 -13.94 18.33 56.49
C ALA A 6 -13.74 17.06 55.61
N PRO A 7 -12.91 17.13 54.55
CA PRO A 7 -13.03 16.32 53.35
C PRO A 7 -12.29 14.98 53.47
N ARG A 8 -12.87 13.93 52.88
CA ARG A 8 -12.13 12.69 52.60
C ARG A 8 -11.47 12.82 51.23
N ALA A 9 -10.16 13.02 51.26
CA ALA A 9 -9.28 12.85 50.12
C ALA A 9 -9.47 11.44 49.51
N LEU A 10 -10.05 11.38 48.31
CA LEU A 10 -9.98 10.17 47.49
C LEU A 10 -8.74 10.27 46.60
N THR A 11 -7.74 9.51 47.03
CA THR A 11 -6.49 9.22 46.36
C THR A 11 -6.73 8.83 44.90
N VAL A 12 -6.19 9.62 43.98
CA VAL A 12 -6.03 9.27 42.56
C VAL A 12 -4.99 8.17 42.48
N VAL A 13 -5.45 6.92 42.35
CA VAL A 13 -4.55 5.80 41.99
C VAL A 13 -4.54 5.70 40.46
N ALA A 14 -3.58 6.40 39.87
CA ALA A 14 -3.17 6.19 38.50
C ALA A 14 -2.46 4.82 38.40
N ALA A 15 -3.23 3.76 38.16
CA ALA A 15 -2.67 2.46 37.77
C ALA A 15 -2.40 2.46 36.26
N GLY A 16 -1.33 3.16 35.88
CA GLY A 16 -0.73 3.02 34.56
C GLY A 16 -0.11 1.64 34.42
N LEU A 17 -0.87 0.67 33.91
CA LEU A 17 -0.29 -0.54 33.33
C LEU A 17 0.13 -0.24 31.89
N LEU A 18 1.30 0.40 31.77
CA LEU A 18 2.14 0.30 30.59
C LEU A 18 2.60 -1.16 30.48
N LEU A 19 1.84 -1.97 29.76
CA LEU A 19 2.40 -3.16 29.14
C LEU A 19 3.37 -2.67 28.07
N ALA A 20 4.63 -2.48 28.47
CA ALA A 20 5.77 -2.54 27.58
C ALA A 20 5.85 -3.99 27.06
N ALA A 21 4.94 -4.34 26.15
CA ALA A 21 5.14 -5.45 25.25
C ALA A 21 6.41 -5.11 24.47
N GLY A 22 7.51 -5.80 24.80
CA GLY A 22 8.80 -5.58 24.18
C GLY A 22 8.63 -5.47 22.66
N CYS A 23 9.25 -4.44 22.08
CA CYS A 23 9.43 -4.31 20.65
C CYS A 23 10.22 -5.54 20.18
N ARG A 24 9.53 -6.67 19.98
CA ARG A 24 10.08 -7.78 19.21
C ARG A 24 10.40 -7.17 17.86
N ASP A 25 11.65 -7.29 17.47
CA ASP A 25 12.16 -6.96 16.15
C ASP A 25 11.38 -7.78 15.09
N HIS A 26 10.17 -7.34 14.75
CA HIS A 26 9.44 -7.74 13.56
C HIS A 26 10.14 -7.19 12.29
N ALA A 27 11.35 -6.66 12.42
CA ALA A 27 11.98 -5.72 11.51
C ALA A 27 13.16 -6.28 10.71
N LYS A 28 13.67 -7.49 10.98
CA LYS A 28 14.72 -8.08 10.15
C LYS A 28 14.14 -9.04 9.11
N PRO A 29 14.30 -8.77 7.80
CA PRO A 29 13.96 -9.71 6.75
C PRO A 29 14.68 -11.04 7.00
N THR A 30 13.94 -12.14 7.07
CA THR A 30 14.50 -13.49 7.22
C THR A 30 14.83 -14.14 5.88
N GLY A 31 14.76 -13.37 4.78
CA GLY A 31 14.90 -13.86 3.41
C GLY A 31 15.51 -12.81 2.48
N ARG A 32 15.46 -13.06 1.17
CA ARG A 32 16.01 -12.16 0.15
C ARG A 32 15.25 -10.84 0.14
N VAL A 33 15.95 -9.71 0.18
CA VAL A 33 15.34 -8.38 0.07
C VAL A 33 15.41 -7.90 -1.37
N PHE A 34 14.28 -7.48 -1.92
CA PHE A 34 14.21 -6.83 -3.23
C PHE A 34 13.71 -5.40 -3.04
N VAL A 35 14.48 -4.42 -3.50
CA VAL A 35 14.07 -3.02 -3.49
C VAL A 35 13.53 -2.68 -4.87
N GLY A 36 12.25 -2.36 -4.95
CA GLY A 36 11.60 -2.00 -6.20
C GLY A 36 12.11 -0.69 -6.77
N HIS A 37 12.08 -0.58 -8.09
CA HIS A 37 12.38 0.66 -8.80
C HIS A 37 11.11 1.51 -8.91
N VAL A 38 11.26 2.83 -8.82
CA VAL A 38 10.16 3.78 -8.95
C VAL A 38 10.51 4.91 -9.90
N ARG A 39 9.56 5.28 -10.76
CA ARG A 39 9.67 6.45 -11.65
C ARG A 39 8.44 7.32 -11.46
N VAL A 40 8.66 8.63 -11.33
CA VAL A 40 7.59 9.61 -11.20
C VAL A 40 7.74 10.65 -12.30
N ALA A 41 6.68 10.92 -13.04
CA ALA A 41 6.63 12.09 -13.92
C ALA A 41 5.18 12.55 -14.16
N GLY A 42 5.03 13.72 -14.78
CA GLY A 42 3.75 14.11 -15.37
C GLY A 42 3.44 13.27 -16.62
N VAL A 43 2.16 13.01 -16.89
CA VAL A 43 1.71 12.12 -17.97
C VAL A 43 2.30 12.49 -19.34
N GLY A 44 2.43 13.79 -19.66
CA GLY A 44 2.98 14.25 -20.93
C GLY A 44 4.48 14.01 -21.11
N ARG A 45 5.22 13.77 -20.02
CA ARG A 45 6.66 13.46 -20.04
C ARG A 45 6.92 11.96 -19.83
N PHE A 46 5.89 11.18 -19.54
CA PHE A 46 5.99 9.77 -19.25
C PHE A 46 5.75 8.98 -20.55
N ARG A 47 6.80 8.45 -21.18
CA ARG A 47 6.68 7.60 -22.38
C ARG A 47 7.02 6.16 -22.03
N SER A 48 6.00 5.32 -21.83
CA SER A 48 6.18 3.88 -21.66
C SER A 48 5.04 3.08 -22.31
N PRO A 49 5.30 1.90 -22.92
CA PRO A 49 4.24 1.00 -23.38
C PRO A 49 3.21 0.64 -22.28
N PRO A 50 3.61 0.38 -21.02
CA PRO A 50 2.68 0.21 -19.90
C PRO A 50 1.70 1.36 -19.74
N LEU A 51 2.14 2.62 -19.84
CA LEU A 51 1.24 3.77 -19.70
C LEU A 51 0.20 3.79 -20.82
N ARG A 52 0.61 3.54 -22.07
CA ARG A 52 -0.35 3.47 -23.19
C ARG A 52 -1.39 2.37 -23.00
N ALA A 53 -0.97 1.19 -22.52
CA ALA A 53 -1.90 0.10 -22.21
C ALA A 53 -2.87 0.50 -21.09
N CYS A 54 -2.37 1.17 -20.05
CA CYS A 54 -3.18 1.62 -18.94
C CYS A 54 -4.21 2.70 -19.34
N LEU A 55 -3.81 3.68 -20.16
CA LEU A 55 -4.73 4.70 -20.67
C LEU A 55 -5.83 4.10 -21.56
N ARG A 56 -5.51 3.06 -22.35
CA ARG A 56 -6.53 2.34 -23.14
C ARG A 56 -7.50 1.54 -22.26
N ARG A 57 -7.02 0.97 -21.15
CA ARG A 57 -7.84 0.23 -20.18
C ARG A 57 -8.91 1.14 -19.56
N PHE A 58 -8.55 2.40 -19.29
CA PHE A 58 -9.42 3.40 -18.67
C PHE A 58 -9.76 4.51 -19.68
N GLY A 59 -10.56 4.21 -20.70
CA GLY A 59 -10.90 5.15 -21.77
C GLY A 59 -11.58 6.46 -21.29
N GLU A 60 -12.22 6.44 -20.13
CA GLU A 60 -12.86 7.63 -19.52
C GLU A 60 -11.91 8.50 -18.68
N LEU A 61 -10.69 8.04 -18.43
CA LEU A 61 -9.70 8.80 -17.66
C LEU A 61 -9.33 10.08 -18.43
N ARG A 62 -9.80 11.21 -17.92
CA ARG A 62 -9.42 12.54 -18.41
C ARG A 62 -8.05 12.92 -17.88
N VAL A 63 -7.01 12.72 -18.70
CA VAL A 63 -5.65 13.16 -18.37
C VAL A 63 -5.44 14.64 -18.71
N THR A 64 -4.79 15.36 -17.80
CA THR A 64 -4.34 16.74 -17.99
C THR A 64 -2.82 16.82 -17.91
N ARG A 65 -2.24 17.98 -18.25
CA ARG A 65 -0.79 18.23 -18.07
C ARG A 65 -0.32 18.10 -16.62
N ARG A 66 -1.24 18.18 -15.65
CA ARG A 66 -0.96 18.02 -14.22
C ARG A 66 -1.14 16.59 -13.72
N THR A 67 -1.67 15.68 -14.54
CA THR A 67 -1.79 14.26 -14.20
C THR A 67 -0.41 13.70 -13.87
N ARG A 68 -0.30 13.09 -12.70
CA ARG A 68 0.90 12.43 -12.20
C ARG A 68 0.83 10.94 -12.50
N VAL A 69 1.95 10.39 -12.94
CA VAL A 69 2.14 8.96 -13.17
C VAL A 69 3.27 8.48 -12.27
N VAL A 70 3.03 7.40 -11.53
CA VAL A 70 4.04 6.69 -10.76
C VAL A 70 4.10 5.24 -11.24
N GLU A 71 5.22 4.88 -11.86
CA GLU A 71 5.51 3.51 -12.27
C GLU A 71 6.37 2.84 -11.22
N ARG A 72 6.01 1.63 -10.82
CA ARG A 72 6.77 0.81 -9.89
C ARG A 72 7.07 -0.53 -10.53
N GLU A 73 8.31 -0.98 -10.38
CA GLU A 73 8.75 -2.28 -10.84
C GLU A 73 9.31 -3.05 -9.65
N GLY A 74 8.66 -4.17 -9.37
CA GLY A 74 8.87 -5.05 -8.25
C GLY A 74 9.40 -6.40 -8.67
N LEU A 75 9.60 -7.30 -7.70
CA LEU A 75 9.95 -8.70 -7.99
C LEU A 75 8.74 -9.44 -8.57
N LEU A 76 7.58 -9.25 -7.96
CA LEU A 76 6.36 -9.99 -8.31
C LEU A 76 5.60 -9.42 -9.50
N GLY A 77 5.81 -8.15 -9.81
CA GLY A 77 5.10 -7.48 -10.88
C GLY A 77 5.49 -6.01 -11.01
N ALA A 78 4.86 -5.33 -11.95
CA ALA A 78 4.97 -3.88 -12.10
C ALA A 78 3.60 -3.25 -12.01
N SER A 79 3.54 -1.99 -11.59
CA SER A 79 2.29 -1.24 -11.50
C SER A 79 2.45 0.19 -12.00
N LEU A 80 1.34 0.77 -12.45
CA LEU A 80 1.19 2.19 -12.70
C LEU A 80 0.11 2.76 -11.82
N THR A 81 0.42 3.90 -11.20
CA THR A 81 -0.53 4.76 -10.49
C THR A 81 -0.72 6.03 -11.31
N ILE A 82 -1.96 6.39 -11.63
CA ILE A 82 -2.29 7.63 -12.34
C ILE A 82 -3.26 8.43 -11.50
N ALA A 83 -2.92 9.68 -11.20
CA ALA A 83 -3.74 10.60 -10.42
C ALA A 83 -3.78 11.96 -11.10
N ASP A 84 -4.98 12.51 -11.30
CA ASP A 84 -5.15 13.91 -11.69
C ASP A 84 -5.59 14.74 -10.47
N PRO A 85 -4.94 15.87 -10.16
CA PRO A 85 -5.31 16.67 -8.99
C PRO A 85 -6.72 17.30 -9.07
N ARG A 86 -7.38 17.26 -10.24
CA ARG A 86 -8.76 17.74 -10.42
C ARG A 86 -9.81 16.64 -10.23
N SER A 87 -9.39 15.41 -9.99
CA SER A 87 -10.26 14.25 -9.84
C SER A 87 -10.02 13.60 -8.48
N PRO A 88 -11.09 13.13 -7.78
CA PRO A 88 -10.91 12.29 -6.61
C PRO A 88 -10.42 10.89 -6.98
N LEU A 89 -10.45 10.52 -8.27
CA LEU A 89 -10.13 9.16 -8.72
C LEU A 89 -8.63 8.91 -8.86
N LEU A 90 -8.23 7.71 -8.46
CA LEU A 90 -6.90 7.13 -8.59
C LEU A 90 -6.98 5.88 -9.47
N TYR A 91 -6.16 5.79 -10.50
CA TYR A 91 -6.17 4.65 -11.42
C TYR A 91 -4.90 3.82 -11.23
N GLY A 92 -5.09 2.51 -11.10
CA GLY A 92 -4.06 1.50 -10.96
C GLY A 92 -4.09 0.55 -12.16
N CYS A 93 -2.94 0.24 -12.73
CA CYS A 93 -2.77 -0.84 -13.70
C CYS A 93 -1.66 -1.76 -13.26
N ASP A 94 -1.86 -3.06 -13.44
CA ASP A 94 -0.97 -4.09 -12.93
C ASP A 94 -0.46 -4.97 -14.08
N PHE A 95 0.83 -5.25 -14.04
CA PHE A 95 1.56 -5.90 -15.13
C PHE A 95 2.33 -7.11 -14.61
N THR A 96 2.19 -8.23 -15.32
CA THR A 96 2.93 -9.46 -15.03
C THR A 96 4.45 -9.25 -15.08
N PRO A 97 5.22 -9.96 -14.25
CA PRO A 97 6.67 -9.80 -14.19
C PRO A 97 7.34 -10.23 -15.51
N GLY A 98 8.35 -9.47 -15.95
CA GLY A 98 9.10 -9.74 -17.19
C GLY A 98 8.43 -9.23 -18.46
N ARG A 99 7.35 -9.88 -18.92
CA ARG A 99 6.68 -9.48 -20.19
C ARG A 99 5.90 -8.16 -20.08
N ARG A 100 5.63 -7.71 -18.86
CA ARG A 100 4.86 -6.49 -18.55
C ARG A 100 3.52 -6.46 -19.30
N THR A 101 2.88 -7.62 -19.40
CA THR A 101 1.53 -7.75 -19.95
C THR A 101 0.54 -7.26 -18.90
N LEU A 102 -0.34 -6.33 -19.30
CA LEU A 102 -1.41 -5.83 -18.46
C LEU A 102 -2.33 -7.00 -18.07
N CYS A 103 -2.52 -7.22 -16.78
CA CYS A 103 -3.32 -8.33 -16.25
C CYS A 103 -4.42 -7.87 -15.29
N GLY A 104 -4.23 -6.71 -14.66
CA GLY A 104 -5.13 -6.19 -13.65
C GLY A 104 -5.27 -4.68 -13.74
N GLY A 105 -6.25 -4.15 -13.02
CA GLY A 105 -6.42 -2.73 -12.84
C GLY A 105 -7.47 -2.41 -11.80
N ALA A 106 -7.25 -1.29 -11.10
CA ALA A 106 -8.11 -0.81 -10.03
C ALA A 106 -8.42 0.67 -10.22
N VAL A 107 -9.64 1.08 -9.88
CA VAL A 107 -9.99 2.49 -9.69
C VAL A 107 -10.23 2.68 -8.21
N GLY A 108 -9.50 3.57 -7.56
CA GLY A 108 -9.77 4.00 -6.20
C GLY A 108 -10.32 5.41 -6.19
N GLU A 109 -10.94 5.81 -5.08
CA GLU A 109 -11.41 7.18 -4.88
C GLU A 109 -10.86 7.70 -3.56
N TRP A 110 -10.30 8.90 -3.61
CA TRP A 110 -9.90 9.66 -2.44
C TRP A 110 -11.12 10.24 -1.75
N HIS A 111 -11.28 9.91 -0.48
CA HIS A 111 -12.24 10.53 0.41
C HIS A 111 -11.51 11.03 1.65
N ALA A 112 -11.58 12.34 1.91
CA ALA A 112 -10.92 13.00 3.04
C ALA A 112 -9.42 12.62 3.21
N GLY A 113 -8.68 12.50 2.10
CA GLY A 113 -7.25 12.15 2.10
C GLY A 113 -6.95 10.66 2.36
N ARG A 114 -7.97 9.81 2.37
CA ARG A 114 -7.85 8.36 2.49
C ARG A 114 -8.41 7.67 1.25
N LEU A 115 -7.85 6.51 0.94
CA LEU A 115 -8.46 5.61 -0.04
C LEU A 115 -9.46 4.74 0.72
N ASN A 116 -10.74 4.77 0.31
CA ASN A 116 -11.81 4.09 1.05
C ASN A 116 -11.69 2.56 1.08
N ASP A 117 -10.94 1.97 0.14
CA ASP A 117 -10.74 0.52 0.04
C ASP A 117 -9.32 0.24 -0.51
N PRO A 118 -8.53 -0.66 0.12
CA PRO A 118 -7.32 -1.21 -0.47
C PRO A 118 -7.65 -2.13 -1.67
N ARG A 119 -8.32 -1.59 -2.71
CA ARG A 119 -8.88 -2.33 -3.85
C ARG A 119 -7.97 -3.48 -4.29
N LEU A 120 -8.43 -4.69 -4.00
CA LEU A 120 -7.72 -5.92 -4.33
C LEU A 120 -7.95 -6.29 -5.80
N ASP A 121 -6.87 -6.62 -6.48
CA ASP A 121 -6.87 -7.32 -7.77
C ASP A 121 -6.17 -8.67 -7.59
N ILE A 122 -6.74 -9.75 -8.14
CA ILE A 122 -6.19 -11.12 -8.10
C ILE A 122 -6.10 -11.77 -9.49
N LEU A 123 -6.21 -10.97 -10.56
CA LEU A 123 -6.25 -11.45 -11.94
C LEU A 123 -4.84 -11.72 -12.50
N CYS A 124 -3.83 -11.08 -11.93
CA CYS A 124 -2.44 -11.30 -12.30
C CYS A 124 -1.94 -12.66 -11.82
N THR A 125 -1.05 -13.28 -12.61
CA THR A 125 -0.40 -14.54 -12.26
C THR A 125 1.11 -14.47 -12.40
N ASP A 126 1.82 -15.30 -11.65
CA ASP A 126 3.26 -15.48 -11.83
C ASP A 126 3.59 -16.38 -13.03
N ARG A 127 4.88 -16.62 -13.29
CA ARG A 127 5.34 -17.49 -14.40
C ARG A 127 4.84 -18.94 -14.29
N ALA A 128 4.50 -19.40 -13.09
CA ALA A 128 3.93 -20.72 -12.83
C ALA A 128 2.38 -20.70 -12.82
N ARG A 129 1.77 -19.62 -13.32
CA ARG A 129 0.31 -19.37 -13.34
C ARG A 129 -0.34 -19.34 -11.95
N ARG A 130 0.42 -19.10 -10.88
CA ARG A 130 -0.16 -18.93 -9.55
C ARG A 130 -0.71 -17.52 -9.40
N PRO A 131 -1.87 -17.34 -8.74
CA PRO A 131 -2.47 -16.03 -8.57
C PRO A 131 -1.56 -15.13 -7.72
N LEU A 132 -1.57 -13.84 -8.06
CA LEU A 132 -0.91 -12.76 -7.34
C LEU A 132 -1.99 -11.78 -6.88
N ALA A 133 -1.90 -11.35 -5.63
CA ALA A 133 -2.75 -10.33 -5.07
C ALA A 133 -2.06 -8.97 -5.12
N VAL A 134 -2.82 -7.95 -5.51
CA VAL A 134 -2.32 -6.58 -5.61
C VAL A 134 -3.29 -5.62 -4.94
N ALA A 135 -2.81 -4.84 -3.97
CA ALA A 135 -3.63 -3.93 -3.18
C ALA A 135 -2.98 -2.55 -3.05
N TRP A 136 -3.79 -1.54 -2.77
CA TRP A 136 -3.28 -0.21 -2.42
C TRP A 136 -2.92 -0.13 -0.93
N VAL A 137 -1.80 0.51 -0.62
CA VAL A 137 -1.47 0.98 0.73
C VAL A 137 -1.25 2.48 0.68
N VAL A 138 -1.92 3.20 1.59
CA VAL A 138 -1.70 4.63 1.80
C VAL A 138 -0.53 4.79 2.78
N PRO A 139 0.55 5.48 2.37
CA PRO A 139 1.68 5.73 3.26
C PRO A 139 1.26 6.58 4.48
N VAL A 140 1.63 6.15 5.69
CA VAL A 140 1.50 6.97 6.90
C VAL A 140 2.42 8.20 6.82
N PRO A 141 2.14 9.29 7.56
CA PRO A 141 3.02 10.45 7.59
C PRO A 141 4.47 10.05 7.85
N ARG A 142 5.39 10.67 7.09
CA ARG A 142 6.85 10.42 7.14
C ARG A 142 7.32 9.06 6.61
N ALA A 143 6.42 8.17 6.18
CA ALA A 143 6.83 6.95 5.50
C ALA A 143 7.62 7.26 4.22
N ARG A 144 8.64 6.43 3.97
CA ARG A 144 9.54 6.48 2.83
C ARG A 144 9.62 5.15 2.10
N ALA A 145 9.29 4.06 2.78
CA ALA A 145 9.17 2.76 2.17
C ALA A 145 7.98 1.99 2.77
N ILE A 146 7.35 1.17 1.94
CA ILE A 146 6.42 0.12 2.36
C ILE A 146 7.09 -1.21 2.09
N VAL A 147 7.20 -2.03 3.12
CA VAL A 147 7.85 -3.33 3.11
C VAL A 147 6.78 -4.39 3.17
N VAL A 148 6.76 -5.29 2.20
CA VAL A 148 5.86 -6.44 2.20
C VAL A 148 6.68 -7.70 2.41
N ARG A 149 6.35 -8.43 3.47
CA ARG A 149 7.03 -9.66 3.82
C ARG A 149 6.27 -10.86 3.29
N GLU A 150 7.01 -11.70 2.59
CA GLU A 150 6.60 -13.02 2.16
C GLU A 150 7.48 -14.08 2.83
N ARG A 151 7.12 -15.35 2.71
CA ARG A 151 7.84 -16.47 3.38
C ARG A 151 9.35 -16.45 3.15
N ARG A 152 9.81 -16.16 1.93
CA ARG A 152 11.25 -16.22 1.56
C ARG A 152 11.80 -14.93 0.97
N VAL A 153 10.94 -13.93 0.77
CA VAL A 153 11.29 -12.66 0.13
C VAL A 153 10.67 -11.52 0.92
N THR A 154 11.38 -10.40 0.97
CA THR A 154 10.84 -9.13 1.42
C THR A 154 10.95 -8.14 0.29
N GLU A 155 9.82 -7.61 -0.16
CA GLU A 155 9.78 -6.61 -1.22
C GLU A 155 9.62 -5.22 -0.59
N VAL A 156 10.47 -4.28 -0.99
CA VAL A 156 10.50 -2.91 -0.48
C VAL A 156 10.06 -1.99 -1.60
N TYR A 157 8.94 -1.29 -1.37
CA TYR A 157 8.36 -0.32 -2.29
C TYR A 157 8.68 1.10 -1.81
N PRO A 158 9.51 1.86 -2.54
CA PRO A 158 9.72 3.27 -2.24
C PRO A 158 8.41 4.07 -2.34
N VAL A 159 8.15 4.89 -1.33
CA VAL A 159 7.05 5.87 -1.34
C VAL A 159 7.46 7.05 -2.20
N ALA A 160 6.66 7.36 -3.21
CA ALA A 160 7.00 8.39 -4.19
C ALA A 160 5.75 9.08 -4.73
N GLY A 161 5.93 10.32 -5.18
CA GLY A 161 4.88 11.09 -5.85
C GLY A 161 3.69 11.48 -4.97
N GLY A 162 3.75 11.27 -3.65
CA GLY A 162 2.62 11.55 -2.74
C GLY A 162 1.38 10.71 -3.06
N LEU A 163 1.55 9.56 -3.72
CA LEU A 163 0.46 8.67 -4.09
C LEU A 163 0.57 7.34 -3.30
N PRO A 164 -0.55 6.63 -3.13
CA PRO A 164 -0.60 5.27 -2.65
C PRO A 164 0.34 4.36 -3.43
N VAL A 165 0.64 3.22 -2.83
CA VAL A 165 1.54 2.20 -3.40
C VAL A 165 0.75 0.94 -3.72
N ARG A 166 0.80 0.47 -4.97
CA ARG A 166 0.33 -0.88 -5.34
C ARG A 166 1.37 -1.86 -4.85
N ILE A 167 1.01 -2.62 -3.82
CA ILE A 167 1.85 -3.67 -3.27
C ILE A 167 1.38 -5.03 -3.77
N TRP A 168 2.32 -5.96 -3.89
CA TRP A 168 2.07 -7.29 -4.40
C TRP A 168 2.29 -8.34 -3.33
N THR A 169 1.53 -9.42 -3.38
CA THR A 169 1.90 -10.65 -2.69
C THR A 169 1.48 -11.91 -3.45
N ARG A 170 2.25 -12.98 -3.28
CA ARG A 170 1.85 -14.35 -3.62
C ARG A 170 1.31 -15.12 -2.42
N ASP A 171 1.66 -14.70 -1.21
CA ASP A 171 1.24 -15.38 0.01
C ASP A 171 -0.16 -14.93 0.45
N GLY A 172 -0.86 -15.79 1.19
CA GLY A 172 -2.16 -15.43 1.77
C GLY A 172 -3.30 -15.20 0.77
N VAL A 173 -3.09 -15.46 -0.53
CA VAL A 173 -4.13 -15.34 -1.57
C VAL A 173 -5.14 -16.47 -1.44
N ARG A 174 -6.41 -16.11 -1.31
CA ARG A 174 -7.56 -17.02 -1.23
C ARG A 174 -8.49 -16.74 -2.40
N TYR A 175 -8.17 -17.33 -3.54
CA TYR A 175 -8.87 -17.08 -4.80
C TYR A 175 -10.39 -17.32 -4.69
N GLU A 176 -10.80 -18.45 -4.10
CA GLU A 176 -12.22 -18.80 -3.87
C GLU A 176 -12.98 -17.82 -2.97
N ARG A 177 -12.27 -17.02 -2.18
CA ARG A 177 -12.85 -16.01 -1.28
C ARG A 177 -12.57 -14.60 -1.75
N SER A 178 -12.06 -14.43 -2.97
CA SER A 178 -11.67 -13.16 -3.56
C SER A 178 -10.92 -12.26 -2.57
N SER A 179 -9.97 -12.82 -1.81
CA SER A 179 -9.31 -12.12 -0.71
C SER A 179 -7.83 -12.47 -0.60
N ALA A 180 -7.08 -11.58 0.05
CA ALA A 180 -5.66 -11.76 0.34
C ALA A 180 -5.28 -11.10 1.67
N VAL A 181 -4.19 -11.58 2.26
CA VAL A 181 -3.59 -10.99 3.47
C VAL A 181 -2.15 -10.61 3.17
N PHE A 182 -1.81 -9.35 3.43
CA PHE A 182 -0.47 -8.80 3.25
C PHE A 182 0.16 -8.53 4.61
N ASP A 183 1.45 -8.85 4.76
CA ASP A 183 2.24 -8.51 5.94
C ASP A 183 3.02 -7.22 5.63
N VAL A 184 2.51 -6.09 6.12
CA VAL A 184 2.92 -4.76 5.68
C VAL A 184 3.62 -4.02 6.81
N THR A 185 4.80 -3.47 6.52
CA THR A 185 5.54 -2.59 7.43
C THR A 185 5.91 -1.30 6.73
N GLN A 186 5.54 -0.16 7.29
CA GLN A 186 5.91 1.15 6.75
C GLN A 186 7.12 1.70 7.50
N ARG A 187 8.12 2.21 6.77
CA ARG A 187 9.39 2.68 7.34
C ARG A 187 9.71 4.12 6.99
N ALA A 188 10.35 4.81 7.92
CA ALA A 188 10.95 6.13 7.72
C ALA A 188 12.27 6.04 6.92
N ALA A 189 12.85 7.21 6.58
CA ALA A 189 14.12 7.31 5.84
C ALA A 189 15.30 6.64 6.56
N ASP A 190 15.31 6.75 7.90
CA ASP A 190 16.32 6.18 8.79
C ASP A 190 16.14 4.65 9.00
N GLY A 191 15.15 4.04 8.33
CA GLY A 191 14.83 2.62 8.45
C GLY A 191 13.94 2.27 9.65
N ARG A 192 13.58 3.24 10.50
CA ARG A 192 12.69 3.04 11.65
C ARG A 192 11.30 2.63 11.19
N THR A 193 10.73 1.63 11.86
CA THR A 193 9.33 1.22 11.66
C THR A 193 8.39 2.31 12.17
N LEU A 194 7.48 2.75 11.32
CA LEU A 194 6.43 3.72 11.65
C LEU A 194 5.08 3.05 11.90
N ALA A 195 4.80 1.97 11.15
CA ALA A 195 3.57 1.20 11.28
C ALA A 195 3.83 -0.24 10.84
N HIS A 196 3.09 -1.18 11.41
CA HIS A 196 3.08 -2.58 11.01
C HIS A 196 1.64 -3.11 11.10
N GLU A 197 1.18 -3.81 10.08
CA GLU A 197 -0.16 -4.38 10.04
C GLU A 197 -0.23 -5.64 9.17
N ARG A 198 -1.20 -6.50 9.47
CA ARG A 198 -1.66 -7.52 8.52
C ARG A 198 -2.86 -6.94 7.80
N LEU A 199 -2.65 -6.49 6.57
CA LEU A 199 -3.70 -5.90 5.76
C LEU A 199 -4.55 -7.02 5.15
N HIS A 200 -5.82 -7.07 5.53
CA HIS A 200 -6.82 -7.93 4.91
C HIS A 200 -7.50 -7.16 3.78
N ALA A 201 -7.39 -7.66 2.56
CA ALA A 201 -8.03 -7.07 1.39
C ALA A 201 -8.98 -8.08 0.74
N ALA A 202 -10.07 -7.58 0.17
CA ALA A 202 -11.02 -8.36 -0.62
C ALA A 202 -11.31 -7.61 -1.91
N VAL A 203 -11.70 -8.33 -2.96
CA VAL A 203 -12.17 -7.72 -4.20
C VAL A 203 -13.45 -6.95 -3.87
N ALA A 204 -13.52 -5.68 -4.29
CA ALA A 204 -14.72 -4.89 -4.12
C ALA A 204 -15.89 -5.55 -4.87
N GLY A 205 -16.97 -5.82 -4.15
CA GLY A 205 -18.25 -6.31 -4.66
C GLY A 205 -19.32 -5.24 -4.64
#